data_AF-A0A2A3AD80-F1
#
_entry.id   AF-A0A2A3AD80-F1
#
_cell.length_a   1.000
_cell.length_b   1.000
_cell.length_c   1.000
_cell.angle_alpha   90.00
_cell.angle_beta   90.00
_cell.angle_gamma   90.00
#
_symmetry.space_group_name_H-M   'P 1'
#
loop_
_entity.id
_entity.type
_entity.pdbx_description
1 polymer ?
#
loop_
_entity_poly.entity_id
_entity_poly.type
_entity_poly.pdbx_seq_one_letter_code
_entity_poly.pdbx_strand_id
1 'polypeptide(L)'
;MAEFEVNELFSVPRERQEPAPGAVHIPDWLDTEQQAQLVTQCRVWVRDSPMRHQVMPGGGRMSVQSVMLGRNWRPYRYGASAGPGVQELPGWLVHMGQRAAADAYGELNELALNFEPDSALINYYDSQAHMGMHQDKDEYSAAPIVSLSLGDTCVFRFGNTETRTAPYQDIELRSGDLFVFGGPSRYAFHGVPKVYPGTGGPQLGMKHGGRLNITLRMTGGQG
;
A
#
# COMPACT_ATOMS: atom_id res chain seq x y z
N MET A 1 -35.54 5.29 11.48
CA MET A 1 -34.64 5.55 12.61
C MET A 1 -33.44 6.26 12.02
N ALA A 2 -33.25 7.54 12.34
CA ALA A 2 -32.16 8.33 11.77
C ALA A 2 -30.82 7.79 12.30
N GLU A 3 -29.94 7.39 11.40
CA GLU A 3 -28.54 7.12 11.71
C GLU A 3 -27.92 8.45 12.14
N PHE A 4 -27.54 8.53 13.41
CA PHE A 4 -26.71 9.63 13.88
C PHE A 4 -25.31 9.40 13.32
N GLU A 5 -25.01 10.10 12.22
CA GLU A 5 -23.63 10.31 11.76
C GLU A 5 -22.89 11.02 12.90
N VAL A 6 -22.09 10.28 13.65
CA VAL A 6 -21.20 10.86 14.65
C VAL A 6 -20.01 11.42 13.88
N ASN A 7 -20.19 12.61 13.30
CA ASN A 7 -19.05 13.42 12.89
C ASN A 7 -18.24 13.69 14.17
N GLU A 8 -16.98 13.26 14.21
CA GLU A 8 -16.08 13.55 15.33
C GLU A 8 -16.13 15.06 15.62
N LEU A 9 -16.68 15.44 16.78
CA LEU A 9 -16.87 16.84 17.18
C LEU A 9 -15.55 17.63 17.24
N PHE A 10 -14.43 16.90 17.42
CA PHE A 10 -13.07 17.38 17.33
C PHE A 10 -12.20 16.26 16.74
N SER A 11 -11.49 16.51 15.64
CA SER A 11 -10.43 15.62 15.18
C SER A 11 -9.18 15.87 16.03
N VAL A 12 -8.76 14.89 16.82
CA VAL A 12 -7.44 14.94 17.48
C VAL A 12 -6.39 14.79 16.38
N PRO A 13 -5.40 15.72 16.26
CA PRO A 13 -4.32 15.57 15.30
C PRO A 13 -3.64 14.21 15.47
N ARG A 14 -3.50 13.47 14.36
CA ARG A 14 -2.84 12.17 14.35
C ARG A 14 -1.35 12.39 14.13
N GLU A 15 -0.54 11.96 15.08
CA GLU A 15 0.91 12.19 15.04
C GLU A 15 1.66 11.07 14.29
N ARG A 16 2.84 11.40 13.77
CA ARG A 16 3.80 10.43 13.22
C ARG A 16 4.12 9.38 14.28
N GLN A 17 4.11 8.10 13.89
CA GLN A 17 4.41 6.98 14.78
C GLN A 17 5.50 6.08 14.20
N GLU A 18 6.23 5.40 15.08
CA GLU A 18 7.17 4.33 14.72
C GLU A 18 6.76 3.02 15.43
N PRO A 19 5.82 2.25 14.84
CA PRO A 19 5.35 0.96 15.39
C PRO A 19 6.44 -0.06 15.75
N ALA A 20 7.54 -0.04 15.01
CA ALA A 20 8.70 -0.90 15.20
C ALA A 20 9.93 -0.26 14.54
N PRO A 21 11.17 -0.66 14.91
CA PRO A 21 12.37 -0.12 14.30
C PRO A 21 12.36 -0.21 12.77
N GLY A 22 12.36 0.95 12.10
CA GLY A 22 12.34 1.05 10.65
C GLY A 22 10.94 0.94 10.01
N ALA A 23 9.86 0.93 10.80
CA ALA A 23 8.48 1.02 10.34
C ALA A 23 7.85 2.34 10.82
N VAL A 24 7.42 3.19 9.89
CA VAL A 24 6.96 4.56 10.16
C VAL A 24 5.56 4.76 9.57
N HIS A 25 4.64 5.27 10.39
CA HIS A 25 3.32 5.73 9.97
C HIS A 25 3.28 7.26 10.02
N ILE A 26 2.90 7.89 8.90
CA ILE A 26 2.69 9.32 8.78
C ILE A 26 1.22 9.55 8.37
N PRO A 27 0.36 9.94 9.32
CA PRO A 27 -1.02 10.30 9.03
C PRO A 27 -1.12 11.50 8.09
N ASP A 28 -2.16 11.53 7.27
CA ASP A 28 -2.54 12.71 6.46
C ASP A 28 -1.39 13.24 5.55
N TRP A 29 -0.51 12.34 5.09
CA TRP A 29 0.67 12.68 4.29
C TRP A 29 0.32 13.13 2.87
N LEU A 30 -0.73 12.55 2.29
CA LEU A 30 -1.30 13.02 1.03
C LEU A 30 -2.38 14.06 1.32
N ASP A 31 -2.26 15.24 0.71
CA ASP A 31 -3.35 16.20 0.70
C ASP A 31 -4.53 15.70 -0.16
N THR A 32 -5.70 16.33 -0.01
CA THR A 32 -6.92 15.90 -0.70
C THR A 32 -6.80 15.93 -2.23
N GLU A 33 -6.01 16.85 -2.79
CA GLU A 33 -5.80 16.95 -4.23
C GLU A 33 -4.96 15.78 -4.74
N GLN A 34 -3.84 15.49 -4.07
CA GLN A 34 -2.99 14.33 -4.37
C GLN A 34 -3.77 13.02 -4.28
N GLN A 35 -4.61 12.87 -3.26
CA GLN A 35 -5.47 11.70 -3.13
C GLN A 35 -6.43 11.55 -4.33
N ALA A 36 -7.12 12.63 -4.72
CA ALA A 36 -8.05 12.61 -5.85
C ALA A 36 -7.35 12.36 -7.20
N GLN A 37 -6.16 12.92 -7.38
CA GLN A 37 -5.32 12.68 -8.56
C GLN A 37 -4.88 11.21 -8.66
N LEU A 38 -4.41 10.62 -7.55
CA LEU A 38 -4.03 9.20 -7.49
C LEU A 38 -5.21 8.29 -7.81
N VAL A 39 -6.40 8.55 -7.24
CA VAL A 39 -7.61 7.76 -7.56
C VAL A 39 -7.97 7.90 -9.04
N THR A 40 -7.88 9.10 -9.61
CA THR A 40 -8.14 9.32 -11.03
C THR A 40 -7.15 8.56 -11.90
N GLN A 41 -5.87 8.57 -11.54
CA GLN A 41 -4.84 7.86 -12.27
C GLN A 41 -5.00 6.34 -12.16
N CYS A 42 -5.37 5.81 -10.99
CA CYS A 42 -5.72 4.40 -10.82
C CYS A 42 -6.81 3.97 -11.81
N ARG A 43 -7.84 4.81 -12.05
CA ARG A 43 -8.88 4.53 -13.05
C ARG A 43 -8.34 4.44 -14.47
N VAL A 44 -7.32 5.22 -14.81
CA VAL A 44 -6.66 5.15 -16.12
C VAL A 44 -5.91 3.82 -16.24
N TRP A 45 -5.11 3.47 -15.23
CA TRP A 45 -4.32 2.24 -15.24
C TRP A 45 -5.19 0.98 -15.37
N VAL A 46 -6.31 0.92 -14.64
CA VAL A 46 -7.20 -0.26 -14.69
C VAL A 46 -7.99 -0.41 -16.00
N ARG A 47 -8.08 0.64 -16.83
CA ARG A 47 -8.70 0.51 -18.17
C ARG A 47 -7.84 -0.34 -19.09
N ASP A 48 -6.53 -0.13 -19.05
CA ASP A 48 -5.59 -0.84 -19.91
C ASP A 48 -5.15 -2.18 -19.28
N SER A 49 -5.04 -2.23 -17.95
CA SER A 49 -4.69 -3.44 -17.19
C SER A 49 -5.69 -3.67 -16.05
N PRO A 50 -6.81 -4.38 -16.31
CA PRO A 50 -7.84 -4.60 -15.30
C PRO A 50 -7.29 -5.28 -14.05
N MET A 51 -7.73 -4.82 -12.88
CA MET A 51 -7.42 -5.48 -11.61
C MET A 51 -7.97 -6.91 -11.59
N ARG A 52 -7.20 -7.84 -11.01
CA ARG A 52 -7.56 -9.25 -10.93
C ARG A 52 -7.41 -9.75 -9.51
N HIS A 53 -8.27 -10.69 -9.13
CA HIS A 53 -8.02 -11.51 -7.96
C HIS A 53 -6.87 -12.46 -8.25
N GLN A 54 -5.89 -12.52 -7.36
CA GLN A 54 -4.81 -13.50 -7.48
C GLN A 54 -5.29 -14.88 -7.02
N VAL A 55 -4.83 -15.92 -7.73
CA VAL A 55 -5.02 -17.32 -7.35
C VAL A 55 -3.71 -17.79 -6.72
N MET A 56 -3.79 -18.23 -5.47
CA MET A 56 -2.65 -18.73 -4.71
C MET A 56 -2.26 -20.13 -5.20
N PRO A 57 -1.02 -20.60 -5.00
CA PRO A 57 -0.57 -21.94 -5.42
C PRO A 57 -1.45 -23.09 -4.91
N GLY A 58 -2.12 -22.93 -3.76
CA GLY A 58 -3.07 -23.90 -3.20
C GLY A 58 -4.50 -23.81 -3.76
N GLY A 59 -4.74 -23.02 -4.81
CA GLY A 59 -6.06 -22.86 -5.45
C GLY A 59 -7.01 -21.85 -4.78
N GLY A 60 -6.67 -21.37 -3.58
CA GLY A 60 -7.41 -20.29 -2.91
C GLY A 60 -7.30 -18.97 -3.67
N ARG A 61 -8.39 -18.20 -3.72
CA ARG A 61 -8.44 -16.89 -4.40
C ARG A 61 -8.39 -15.76 -3.39
N MET A 62 -7.49 -14.79 -3.58
CA MET A 62 -7.48 -13.58 -2.77
C MET A 62 -8.74 -12.75 -3.03
N SER A 63 -9.36 -12.24 -1.97
CA SER A 63 -10.52 -11.33 -2.08
C SER A 63 -10.11 -9.94 -2.59
N VAL A 64 -8.86 -9.54 -2.35
CA VAL A 64 -8.26 -8.34 -2.92
C VAL A 64 -8.10 -8.46 -4.43
N GLN A 65 -8.34 -7.37 -5.14
CA GLN A 65 -8.04 -7.25 -6.57
C GLN A 65 -6.79 -6.40 -6.74
N SER A 66 -5.89 -6.81 -7.64
CA SER A 66 -4.63 -6.11 -7.82
C SER A 66 -4.29 -5.88 -9.29
N VAL A 67 -3.58 -4.78 -9.55
CA VAL A 67 -2.88 -4.49 -10.81
C VAL A 67 -1.48 -4.02 -10.46
N MET A 68 -0.51 -4.27 -11.34
CA MET A 68 0.86 -3.80 -11.16
C MET A 68 1.32 -2.87 -12.29
N LEU A 69 2.14 -1.89 -11.90
CA LEU A 69 2.95 -1.05 -12.78
C LEU A 69 4.43 -1.40 -12.63
N GLY A 70 5.22 -1.18 -13.67
CA GLY A 70 6.68 -1.37 -13.66
C GLY A 70 7.15 -2.63 -14.39
N ARG A 71 8.36 -2.56 -14.97
CA ARG A 71 8.87 -3.49 -16.00
C ARG A 71 9.07 -4.95 -15.58
N ASN A 72 9.17 -5.24 -14.28
CA ASN A 72 9.85 -6.45 -13.82
C ASN A 72 9.03 -7.43 -12.98
N TRP A 73 7.72 -7.22 -12.82
CA TRP A 73 6.96 -8.15 -11.99
C TRP A 73 6.55 -9.42 -12.70
N ARG A 74 7.07 -10.51 -12.17
CA ARG A 74 6.58 -11.86 -12.39
C ARG A 74 5.81 -12.28 -11.13
N PRO A 75 4.52 -12.66 -11.22
CA PRO A 75 3.80 -13.15 -10.05
C PRO A 75 4.47 -14.42 -9.55
N TYR A 76 4.94 -14.39 -8.31
CA TYR A 76 5.65 -15.48 -7.65
C TYR A 76 6.94 -15.93 -8.34
N ARG A 77 7.87 -16.46 -7.56
CA ARG A 77 9.15 -17.06 -7.99
C ARG A 77 8.98 -18.36 -8.83
N TYR A 78 7.90 -18.46 -9.60
CA TYR A 78 7.57 -19.52 -10.55
C TYR A 78 7.24 -18.93 -11.92
N GLY A 79 8.25 -18.34 -12.56
CA GLY A 79 8.42 -18.38 -14.03
C GLY A 79 7.36 -17.71 -14.92
N ALA A 80 6.31 -17.08 -14.40
CA ALA A 80 5.35 -16.38 -15.23
C ALA A 80 5.98 -15.10 -15.79
N SER A 81 6.30 -15.08 -17.08
CA SER A 81 6.70 -13.86 -17.77
C SER A 81 5.66 -12.77 -17.53
N ALA A 82 6.11 -11.54 -17.25
CA ALA A 82 5.24 -10.37 -17.32
C ALA A 82 4.48 -10.44 -18.65
N GLY A 83 3.15 -10.54 -18.59
CA GLY A 83 2.35 -10.55 -19.80
C GLY A 83 2.61 -9.27 -20.60
N PRO A 84 2.45 -9.30 -21.94
CA PRO A 84 2.55 -8.08 -22.72
C PRO A 84 1.60 -7.00 -22.16
N GLY A 85 2.12 -5.78 -21.95
CA GLY A 85 1.30 -4.62 -21.55
C GLY A 85 1.38 -4.16 -20.09
N VAL A 86 2.40 -4.52 -19.32
CA VAL A 86 2.61 -3.88 -17.99
C VAL A 86 2.97 -2.41 -18.22
N GLN A 87 2.12 -1.52 -17.73
CA GLN A 87 2.33 -0.08 -17.82
C GLN A 87 3.61 0.31 -17.07
N GLU A 88 4.40 1.21 -17.67
CA GLU A 88 5.60 1.74 -17.02
C GLU A 88 5.23 2.50 -15.75
N LEU A 89 6.11 2.45 -14.74
CA LEU A 89 5.94 3.24 -13.53
C LEU A 89 6.21 4.72 -13.86
N PRO A 90 5.24 5.64 -13.70
CA PRO A 90 5.46 7.03 -14.06
C PRO A 90 6.51 7.70 -13.18
N GLY A 91 7.39 8.51 -13.76
CA GLY A 91 8.48 9.16 -13.03
C GLY A 91 8.02 10.03 -11.84
N TRP A 92 6.86 10.69 -11.94
CA TRP A 92 6.31 11.45 -10.81
C TRP A 92 5.93 10.55 -9.62
N LEU A 93 5.54 9.30 -9.88
CA LEU A 93 5.22 8.34 -8.82
C LEU A 93 6.51 7.76 -8.20
N VAL A 94 7.58 7.65 -8.99
CA VAL A 94 8.94 7.36 -8.49
C VAL A 94 9.39 8.45 -7.51
N HIS A 95 9.27 9.72 -7.91
CA HIS A 95 9.61 10.86 -7.05
C HIS A 95 8.74 10.95 -5.79
N MET A 96 7.45 10.61 -5.88
CA MET A 96 6.58 10.51 -4.71
C MET A 96 7.06 9.42 -3.74
N GLY A 97 7.50 8.26 -4.25
CA GLY A 97 8.10 7.19 -3.43
C GLY A 97 9.40 7.62 -2.74
N GLN A 98 10.28 8.30 -3.47
CA GLN A 98 11.51 8.88 -2.92
C GLN A 98 11.21 9.87 -1.79
N ARG A 99 10.27 10.80 -2.01
CA ARG A 99 9.84 11.75 -0.98
C ARG A 99 9.27 11.03 0.25
N ALA A 100 8.43 10.02 0.05
CA ALA A 100 7.85 9.24 1.13
C ALA A 100 8.92 8.54 1.99
N ALA A 101 9.95 7.96 1.37
CA ALA A 101 11.06 7.35 2.09
C ALA A 101 11.91 8.39 2.85
N ALA A 102 12.15 9.57 2.24
CA ALA A 102 12.85 10.67 2.88
C ALA A 102 12.07 11.25 4.07
N ASP A 103 10.76 11.43 3.95
CA ASP A 103 9.89 11.91 5.04
C ASP A 103 9.81 10.87 6.19
N ALA A 104 9.89 9.58 5.86
CA ALA A 104 9.87 8.51 6.86
C ALA A 104 11.19 8.39 7.63
N TYR A 105 12.33 8.40 6.95
CA TYR A 105 13.63 8.06 7.53
C TYR A 105 14.60 9.24 7.70
N GLY A 106 14.29 10.39 7.12
CA GLY A 106 15.17 11.55 6.98
C GLY A 106 15.92 11.56 5.65
N GLU A 107 16.12 12.76 5.09
CA GLU A 107 16.71 12.97 3.75
C GLU A 107 18.13 12.41 3.59
N LEU A 108 18.89 12.34 4.68
CA LEU A 108 20.28 11.84 4.67
C LEU A 108 20.39 10.35 5.04
N ASN A 109 19.27 9.67 5.26
CA ASN A 109 19.27 8.25 5.60
C ASN A 109 19.58 7.40 4.36
N GLU A 110 20.48 6.42 4.48
CA GLU A 110 20.86 5.54 3.37
C GLU A 110 19.68 4.77 2.77
N LEU A 111 18.69 4.38 3.57
CA LEU A 111 17.48 3.71 3.06
C LEU A 111 16.64 4.64 2.20
N ALA A 112 16.60 5.94 2.51
CA ALA A 112 15.87 6.93 1.73
C ALA A 112 16.64 7.33 0.47
N LEU A 113 17.94 7.62 0.60
CA LEU A 113 18.81 8.05 -0.51
C LEU A 113 18.90 7.00 -1.63
N ASN A 114 18.90 5.72 -1.28
CA ASN A 114 19.01 4.62 -2.23
C ASN A 114 17.65 4.07 -2.70
N PHE A 115 16.52 4.63 -2.22
CA PHE A 115 15.20 4.14 -2.60
C PHE A 115 14.81 4.64 -3.98
N GLU A 116 14.93 3.76 -4.98
CA GLU A 116 14.47 4.01 -6.35
C GLU A 116 13.41 2.97 -6.72
N PRO A 117 12.11 3.24 -6.45
CA PRO A 117 11.07 2.28 -6.76
C PRO A 117 10.94 2.12 -8.28
N ASP A 118 10.90 0.87 -8.71
CA ASP A 118 10.78 0.46 -10.12
C ASP A 118 9.44 -0.22 -10.42
N SER A 119 8.63 -0.43 -9.37
CA SER A 119 7.32 -1.09 -9.44
C SER A 119 6.33 -0.50 -8.44
N ALA A 120 5.04 -0.61 -8.78
CA ALA A 120 3.93 -0.28 -7.90
C ALA A 120 2.84 -1.34 -7.97
N LEU A 121 2.52 -1.97 -6.84
CA LEU A 121 1.34 -2.82 -6.70
C LEU A 121 0.16 -1.95 -6.26
N ILE A 122 -0.91 -1.92 -7.05
CA ILE A 122 -2.16 -1.26 -6.65
C ILE A 122 -3.15 -2.35 -6.23
N ASN A 123 -3.58 -2.28 -4.97
CA ASN A 123 -4.57 -3.17 -4.39
C ASN A 123 -5.89 -2.43 -4.19
N TYR A 124 -6.99 -3.05 -4.59
CA TYR A 124 -8.35 -2.62 -4.30
C TYR A 124 -9.03 -3.62 -3.35
N TYR A 125 -9.63 -3.08 -2.30
CA TYR A 125 -10.38 -3.81 -1.29
C TYR A 125 -11.83 -3.30 -1.32
N ASP A 126 -12.77 -4.20 -1.59
CA ASP A 126 -14.17 -3.95 -1.29
C ASP A 126 -14.45 -4.11 0.23
N SER A 127 -15.72 -4.01 0.62
CA SER A 127 -16.13 -4.08 2.03
C SER A 127 -15.90 -5.45 2.70
N GLN A 128 -15.68 -6.51 1.93
CA GLN A 128 -15.46 -7.88 2.42
C GLN A 128 -14.01 -8.37 2.20
N ALA A 129 -13.23 -7.62 1.42
CA ALA A 129 -11.87 -7.95 1.11
C ALA A 129 -10.96 -7.83 2.34
N HIS A 130 -10.03 -8.78 2.43
CA HIS A 130 -9.05 -8.85 3.51
C HIS A 130 -7.77 -9.49 2.96
N MET A 131 -6.67 -9.25 3.65
CA MET A 131 -5.37 -9.80 3.30
C MET A 131 -4.73 -10.38 4.56
N GLY A 132 -4.53 -11.69 4.57
CA GLY A 132 -3.88 -12.37 5.68
C GLY A 132 -2.41 -11.93 5.84
N MET A 133 -1.84 -12.24 7.01
CA MET A 133 -0.44 -11.93 7.32
C MET A 133 0.50 -12.50 6.25
N HIS A 134 1.30 -11.68 5.60
CA HIS A 134 2.25 -12.08 4.56
C HIS A 134 3.52 -11.23 4.63
N GLN A 135 4.55 -11.64 3.89
CA GLN A 135 5.76 -10.88 3.70
C GLN A 135 5.91 -10.56 2.23
N ASP A 136 6.40 -9.37 1.95
CA ASP A 136 6.87 -8.97 0.63
C ASP A 136 8.34 -9.40 0.51
N LYS A 137 8.55 -10.61 -0.02
CA LYS A 137 9.87 -11.28 -0.12
C LYS A 137 10.22 -11.73 -1.53
N ASP A 138 9.43 -11.30 -2.50
CA ASP A 138 9.59 -11.70 -3.89
C ASP A 138 10.63 -10.81 -4.61
N GLU A 139 10.98 -9.66 -4.02
CA GLU A 139 12.01 -8.76 -4.53
C GLU A 139 13.43 -9.23 -4.18
N TYR A 140 14.40 -8.93 -5.05
CA TYR A 140 15.82 -9.13 -4.76
C TYR A 140 16.40 -8.04 -3.86
N SER A 141 15.80 -6.85 -3.88
CA SER A 141 16.24 -5.71 -3.08
C SER A 141 15.65 -5.75 -1.66
N ALA A 142 16.49 -5.40 -0.68
CA ALA A 142 16.08 -5.16 0.70
C ALA A 142 15.65 -3.70 0.95
N ALA A 143 15.52 -2.87 -0.10
CA ALA A 143 15.08 -1.49 0.00
C ALA A 143 13.66 -1.39 0.61
N PRO A 144 13.30 -0.27 1.25
CA PRO A 144 12.03 -0.12 1.95
C PRO A 144 10.80 -0.37 1.07
N ILE A 145 9.66 -0.61 1.73
CA ILE A 145 8.35 -0.61 1.10
C ILE A 145 7.63 0.67 1.49
N VAL A 146 7.14 1.40 0.50
CA VAL A 146 6.31 2.60 0.67
C VAL A 146 4.87 2.25 0.35
N SER A 147 3.94 2.53 1.26
CA SER A 147 2.53 2.15 1.16
C SER A 147 1.63 3.36 1.38
N LEU A 148 0.87 3.73 0.35
CA LEU A 148 -0.07 4.86 0.37
C LEU A 148 -1.51 4.33 0.52
N SER A 149 -2.30 4.91 1.42
CA SER A 149 -3.70 4.52 1.65
C SER A 149 -4.67 5.56 1.10
N LEU A 150 -5.73 5.10 0.41
CA LEU A 150 -6.75 5.93 -0.20
C LEU A 150 -8.13 5.28 0.00
N GLY A 151 -9.15 6.09 0.26
CA GLY A 151 -10.52 5.59 0.45
C GLY A 151 -10.75 5.01 1.85
N ASP A 152 -11.53 3.95 1.94
CA ASP A 152 -12.00 3.42 3.21
C ASP A 152 -10.84 3.04 4.15
N THR A 153 -10.98 3.45 5.41
CA THR A 153 -10.09 3.14 6.51
C THR A 153 -9.94 1.63 6.68
N CYS A 154 -8.75 1.16 7.03
CA CYS A 154 -8.52 -0.23 7.37
C CYS A 154 -7.79 -0.42 8.69
N VAL A 155 -7.97 -1.59 9.29
CA VAL A 155 -7.01 -2.12 10.26
C VAL A 155 -5.84 -2.70 9.47
N PHE A 156 -4.66 -2.12 9.63
CA PHE A 156 -3.41 -2.66 9.15
C PHE A 156 -2.70 -3.36 10.30
N ARG A 157 -2.52 -4.67 10.17
CA ARG A 157 -1.83 -5.48 11.18
C ARG A 157 -0.36 -5.59 10.81
N PHE A 158 0.51 -5.05 11.64
CA PHE A 158 1.96 -5.06 11.46
C PHE A 158 2.64 -5.95 12.50
N GLY A 159 3.28 -7.02 12.05
CA GLY A 159 3.87 -8.08 12.88
C GLY A 159 5.39 -8.01 12.97
N ASN A 160 5.98 -9.13 13.37
CA ASN A 160 7.42 -9.34 13.44
C ASN A 160 7.96 -9.99 12.15
N THR A 161 9.28 -10.21 12.07
CA THR A 161 9.94 -10.81 10.89
C THR A 161 10.03 -12.35 10.94
N GLU A 162 9.66 -12.97 12.05
CA GLU A 162 9.91 -14.39 12.32
C GLU A 162 8.68 -15.27 12.05
N THR A 163 7.49 -14.80 12.42
CA THR A 163 6.24 -15.57 12.36
C THR A 163 5.04 -14.73 11.90
N ARG A 164 4.06 -15.41 11.30
CA ARG A 164 2.75 -14.85 10.91
C ARG A 164 1.84 -14.56 12.11
N THR A 165 2.22 -14.99 13.31
CA THR A 165 1.45 -14.86 14.54
C THR A 165 1.94 -13.67 15.39
N ALA A 166 1.31 -13.48 16.56
CA ALA A 166 1.74 -12.48 17.54
C ALA A 166 3.25 -12.61 17.90
N PRO A 167 3.90 -11.50 18.30
CA PRO A 167 3.33 -10.17 18.49
C PRO A 167 3.09 -9.42 17.18
N TYR A 168 2.02 -8.61 17.16
CA TYR A 168 1.69 -7.65 16.11
C TYR A 168 1.02 -6.42 16.74
N GLN A 169 1.06 -5.29 16.03
CA GLN A 169 0.32 -4.08 16.33
C GLN A 169 -0.73 -3.84 15.24
N ASP A 170 -1.95 -3.50 15.65
CA ASP A 170 -3.00 -3.06 14.74
C ASP A 170 -2.98 -1.54 14.67
N ILE A 171 -2.88 -1.02 13.45
CA ILE A 171 -2.74 0.41 13.14
C ILE A 171 -3.89 0.78 12.23
N GLU A 172 -4.61 1.84 12.56
CA GLU A 172 -5.66 2.37 11.69
C GLU A 172 -5.02 3.20 10.58
N LEU A 173 -5.14 2.75 9.33
CA LEU A 173 -4.73 3.52 8.16
C LEU A 173 -5.97 4.13 7.50
N ARG A 174 -6.03 5.47 7.50
CA ARG A 174 -7.09 6.26 6.86
C ARG A 174 -6.66 6.72 5.47
N SER A 175 -7.60 7.28 4.71
CA SER A 175 -7.27 7.91 3.44
C SER A 175 -6.26 9.03 3.63
N GLY A 176 -5.20 9.01 2.82
CA GLY A 176 -4.10 9.96 2.87
C GLY A 176 -2.89 9.51 3.69
N ASP A 177 -3.01 8.41 4.45
CA ASP A 177 -1.92 7.94 5.29
C ASP A 177 -0.80 7.30 4.47
N LEU A 178 0.43 7.56 4.92
CA LEU A 178 1.65 6.91 4.46
C LEU A 178 2.14 5.91 5.52
N PHE A 179 2.51 4.72 5.07
CA PHE A 179 3.21 3.73 5.88
C PHE A 179 4.47 3.26 5.16
N VAL A 180 5.63 3.35 5.80
CA VAL A 180 6.93 2.94 5.22
C VAL A 180 7.60 1.95 6.14
N PHE A 181 8.06 0.81 5.62
CA PHE A 181 8.80 -0.16 6.41
C PHE A 181 9.99 -0.74 5.66
N GLY A 182 11.13 -0.81 6.34
CA GLY A 182 12.44 -1.10 5.78
C GLY A 182 13.42 -1.47 6.89
N GLY A 183 14.71 -1.63 6.54
CA GLY A 183 15.73 -1.99 7.52
C GLY A 183 15.34 -3.23 8.34
N PRO A 184 15.35 -3.17 9.69
CA PRO A 184 14.95 -4.30 10.54
C PRO A 184 13.53 -4.82 10.27
N SER A 185 12.64 -3.95 9.81
CA SER A 185 11.24 -4.25 9.54
C SER A 185 10.95 -4.59 8.07
N ARG A 186 11.94 -4.60 7.17
CA ARG A 186 11.74 -4.82 5.72
C ARG A 186 10.93 -6.08 5.40
N TYR A 187 11.14 -7.14 6.16
CA TYR A 187 10.47 -8.43 5.98
C TYR A 187 9.47 -8.71 7.10
N ALA A 188 8.88 -7.69 7.71
CA ALA A 188 7.84 -7.88 8.71
C ALA A 188 6.58 -8.52 8.08
N PHE A 189 6.00 -9.51 8.77
CA PHE A 189 4.70 -10.03 8.41
C PHE A 189 3.65 -8.94 8.61
N HIS A 190 2.78 -8.71 7.63
CA HIS A 190 1.73 -7.71 7.72
C HIS A 190 0.48 -8.10 6.93
N GLY A 191 -0.64 -7.44 7.20
CA GLY A 191 -1.90 -7.73 6.54
C GLY A 191 -2.98 -6.70 6.79
N VAL A 192 -4.13 -6.90 6.16
CA VAL A 192 -5.32 -6.07 6.30
C VAL A 192 -6.47 -6.98 6.74
N PRO A 193 -6.64 -7.21 8.06
CA PRO A 193 -7.72 -8.05 8.56
C PRO A 193 -9.11 -7.46 8.33
N LYS A 194 -9.25 -6.14 8.22
CA LYS A 194 -10.56 -5.47 8.13
C LYS A 194 -10.48 -4.12 7.39
N VAL A 195 -11.49 -3.86 6.57
CA VAL A 195 -11.80 -2.53 5.99
C VAL A 195 -13.09 -2.01 6.62
N TYR A 196 -13.20 -0.70 6.86
CA TYR A 196 -14.37 -0.02 7.40
C TYR A 196 -15.10 0.74 6.29
N PRO A 197 -16.19 0.19 5.73
CA PRO A 197 -16.86 0.78 4.58
C PRO A 197 -17.44 2.17 4.88
N GLY A 198 -17.39 3.07 3.90
CA GLY A 198 -18.02 4.39 3.99
C GLY A 198 -17.19 5.43 4.74
N THR A 199 -15.92 5.15 5.01
CA THR A 199 -15.02 6.06 5.75
C THR A 199 -14.07 6.83 4.82
N GLY A 200 -13.99 6.49 3.53
CA GLY A 200 -13.09 7.13 2.57
C GLY A 200 -13.51 8.52 2.08
N GLY A 201 -14.71 8.97 2.42
CA GLY A 201 -15.25 10.27 2.02
C GLY A 201 -15.63 10.37 0.52
N PRO A 202 -16.71 11.09 0.17
CA PRO A 202 -17.19 11.19 -1.22
C PRO A 202 -16.24 11.97 -2.14
N GLN A 203 -15.38 12.83 -1.59
CA GLN A 203 -14.49 13.73 -2.32
C GLN A 203 -13.45 13.01 -3.21
N LEU A 204 -13.13 11.75 -2.92
CA LEU A 204 -12.22 10.94 -3.74
C LEU A 204 -12.87 10.39 -5.02
N GLY A 205 -14.20 10.53 -5.14
CA GLY A 205 -14.96 10.05 -6.30
C GLY A 205 -15.04 8.51 -6.40
N MET A 206 -14.76 7.79 -5.32
CA MET A 206 -14.91 6.33 -5.26
C MET A 206 -16.40 5.98 -5.12
N LYS A 207 -17.13 5.99 -6.24
CA LYS A 207 -18.61 5.87 -6.29
C LYS A 207 -19.19 4.65 -5.56
N HIS A 208 -18.42 3.59 -5.42
CA HIS A 208 -18.84 2.35 -4.75
C HIS A 208 -18.14 2.12 -3.40
N GLY A 209 -17.49 3.16 -2.86
CA GLY A 209 -16.61 3.05 -1.70
C GLY A 209 -15.39 2.19 -2.00
N GLY A 210 -14.88 1.55 -0.95
CA GLY A 210 -13.70 0.69 -1.00
C GLY A 210 -12.41 1.41 -0.67
N ARG A 211 -11.35 0.63 -0.57
CA ARG A 211 -10.01 1.10 -0.25
C ARG A 211 -9.06 0.79 -1.41
N LEU A 212 -8.24 1.78 -1.75
CA LEU A 212 -7.09 1.61 -2.61
C LEU A 212 -5.81 1.68 -1.77
N ASN A 213 -4.84 0.87 -2.16
CA ASN A 213 -3.48 0.94 -1.64
C ASN A 213 -2.48 0.89 -2.79
N ILE A 214 -1.53 1.82 -2.78
CA ILE A 214 -0.44 1.86 -3.75
C ILE A 214 0.84 1.53 -2.99
N THR A 215 1.43 0.37 -3.30
CA THR A 215 2.67 -0.11 -2.68
C THR A 215 3.82 0.04 -3.66
N LEU A 216 4.71 1.00 -3.41
CA LEU A 216 5.92 1.23 -4.20
C LEU A 216 7.06 0.37 -3.66
N ARG A 217 7.76 -0.30 -4.58
CA ARG A 217 8.83 -1.24 -4.28
C ARG A 217 9.98 -1.06 -5.27
N MET A 218 11.18 -1.38 -4.79
CA MET A 218 12.36 -1.58 -5.64
C MET A 218 12.57 -3.08 -5.78
N THR A 219 12.42 -3.64 -6.98
CA THR A 219 12.59 -5.08 -7.20
C THR A 219 14.05 -5.51 -7.19
N GLY A 220 14.96 -4.60 -7.52
CA GLY A 220 16.40 -4.89 -7.64
C GLY A 220 16.75 -5.68 -8.91
N GLY A 221 15.84 -5.73 -9.90
CA GLY A 221 16.08 -6.37 -11.18
C GLY A 221 17.29 -5.74 -11.87
N GLN A 222 18.29 -6.57 -12.20
CA GLN A 222 19.40 -6.13 -13.04
C GLN A 222 18.84 -5.74 -14.41
N GLY A 223 19.32 -4.60 -14.94
CA GLY A 223 19.08 -4.20 -16.32
C GLY A 223 19.56 -5.23 -17.34
#